data_AF-A0A821UF35-F1
#
_entry.id   AF-A0A821UF35-F1
#
_cell.length_a   1.000
_cell.length_b   1.000
_cell.length_c   1.000
_cell.angle_alpha   90.00
_cell.angle_beta   90.00
_cell.angle_gamma   90.00
#
_symmetry.space_group_name_H-M   'P 1'
#
loop_
_entity.id
_entity.type
_entity.pdbx_description
1 polymer ?
#
loop_
_entity_poly.entity_id
_entity_poly.type
_entity_poly.pdbx_seq_one_letter_code
_entity_poly.pdbx_strand_id
1 'polypeptide(L)'
;TNGFYFSYTYDLTHTLQYNFIEQNREKKNLDNENFCWGTRYQPTWKYALNEYLIEPIRSQVHPRWLLFIINGVILQYNLNVFCRSIYLTLICRRSQRFSGTRFLKRGGNSKGYVANEVETEQILHDASLSSLGKSHFTSYVQLRGSVPAFWSQDPKQVPKPPIV
;
A
#
# COMPACT_ATOMS: atom_id res chain seq x y z
N THR A 1 18.28 6.47 0.94
CA THR A 1 17.45 6.42 -0.30
C THR A 1 17.42 4.97 -0.77
N ASN A 2 16.53 4.15 -0.22
CA ASN A 2 16.23 2.79 -0.66
C ASN A 2 14.85 2.49 -0.08
N GLY A 3 13.87 2.10 -0.92
CA GLY A 3 12.50 1.86 -0.45
C GLY A 3 11.42 1.96 -1.52
N PHE A 4 11.75 1.71 -2.80
CA PHE A 4 10.77 1.66 -3.88
C PHE A 4 10.52 0.21 -4.27
N TYR A 5 9.25 -0.18 -4.34
CA TYR A 5 8.87 -1.55 -4.65
C TYR A 5 7.73 -1.57 -5.65
N PHE A 6 7.76 -2.57 -6.53
CA PHE A 6 6.67 -2.89 -7.45
C PHE A 6 6.63 -4.40 -7.65
N SER A 7 5.51 -4.91 -8.14
CA SER A 7 5.39 -6.29 -8.61
C SER A 7 4.65 -6.30 -9.93
N TYR A 8 5.03 -7.22 -10.83
CA TYR A 8 4.37 -7.39 -12.12
C TYR A 8 3.01 -8.09 -11.96
N THR A 9 2.90 -9.01 -11.02
CA THR A 9 1.74 -9.90 -10.86
C THR A 9 0.82 -9.51 -9.71
N TYR A 10 1.34 -8.79 -8.72
CA TYR A 10 0.61 -8.40 -7.52
C TYR A 10 0.54 -6.87 -7.42
N ASP A 11 -0.64 -6.33 -7.12
CA ASP A 11 -0.78 -4.91 -6.87
C ASP A 11 -0.40 -4.56 -5.43
N LEU A 12 0.85 -4.07 -5.28
CA LEU A 12 1.37 -3.60 -4.01
C LEU A 12 0.71 -2.30 -3.53
N THR A 13 -0.06 -1.59 -4.36
CA THR A 13 -0.75 -0.38 -3.89
C THR A 13 -1.95 -0.69 -3.01
N HIS A 14 -2.47 -1.93 -3.06
CA HIS A 14 -3.63 -2.38 -2.32
C HIS A 14 -3.27 -3.37 -1.21
N THR A 15 -4.18 -3.53 -0.26
CA THR A 15 -4.15 -4.62 0.73
C THR A 15 -4.53 -5.95 0.09
N LEU A 16 -4.13 -7.05 0.71
CA LEU A 16 -4.51 -8.40 0.29
C LEU A 16 -6.03 -8.57 0.22
N GLN A 17 -6.76 -8.01 1.19
CA GLN A 17 -8.23 -8.06 1.21
C GLN A 17 -8.82 -7.47 -0.07
N TYR A 18 -8.35 -6.29 -0.48
CA TYR A 18 -8.83 -5.64 -1.69
C TYR A 18 -8.48 -6.44 -2.95
N ASN A 19 -7.22 -6.89 -3.04
CA ASN A 19 -6.75 -7.70 -4.16
C ASN A 19 -7.56 -9.01 -4.31
N PHE A 20 -7.96 -9.63 -3.20
CA PHE A 20 -8.77 -10.84 -3.23
C PHE A 20 -10.21 -10.59 -3.71
N ILE A 21 -10.81 -9.45 -3.33
CA ILE A 21 -12.15 -9.06 -3.78
C ILE A 21 -12.15 -8.76 -5.28
N GLU A 22 -11.16 -8.00 -5.77
CA GLU A 22 -11.07 -7.65 -7.19
C GLU A 22 -10.82 -8.87 -8.06
N GLN A 23 -9.93 -9.79 -7.67
CA GLN A 23 -9.75 -11.05 -8.41
C GLN A 23 -11.05 -11.87 -8.50
N ASN A 24 -11.88 -11.86 -7.47
CA ASN A 24 -13.17 -12.55 -7.51
C ASN A 24 -14.20 -11.83 -8.39
N ARG A 25 -14.15 -10.49 -8.50
CA ARG A 25 -14.97 -9.73 -9.44
C ARG A 25 -14.55 -9.99 -10.88
N GLU A 26 -13.24 -9.96 -11.14
CA GLU A 26 -12.64 -10.30 -12.43
C GLU A 26 -13.06 -11.71 -12.90
N LYS A 27 -13.00 -12.70 -12.00
CA LYS A 27 -13.44 -14.07 -12.30
C LYS A 27 -14.90 -14.18 -12.71
N LYS A 28 -15.78 -13.31 -12.18
CA LYS A 28 -17.19 -13.28 -12.57
C LYS A 28 -17.42 -12.61 -13.93
N ASN A 29 -16.48 -11.79 -14.38
CA ASN A 29 -16.55 -11.08 -15.66
C ASN A 29 -15.85 -11.83 -16.80
N LEU A 30 -15.29 -13.03 -16.53
CA LEU A 30 -14.63 -13.90 -17.52
C LEU A 30 -15.54 -14.43 -18.62
N ASP A 31 -16.86 -14.32 -18.45
CA ASP A 31 -17.83 -14.69 -19.48
C ASP A 31 -17.82 -13.72 -20.69
N ASN A 32 -17.06 -12.62 -20.61
CA ASN A 32 -16.81 -11.71 -21.72
C ASN A 32 -15.41 -11.94 -22.32
N GLU A 33 -15.33 -12.33 -23.59
CA GLU A 33 -14.13 -12.79 -24.32
C GLU A 33 -12.94 -11.80 -24.41
N ASN A 34 -13.07 -10.56 -23.92
CA ASN A 34 -12.02 -9.53 -23.96
C ASN A 34 -11.24 -9.36 -22.64
N PHE A 35 -11.29 -10.36 -21.75
CA PHE A 35 -10.67 -10.24 -20.42
C PHE A 35 -9.14 -10.44 -20.46
N CYS A 36 -8.39 -9.34 -20.32
CA CYS A 36 -6.93 -9.38 -20.16
C CYS A 36 -6.54 -9.61 -18.69
N TRP A 37 -6.18 -10.85 -18.36
CA TRP A 37 -5.61 -11.24 -17.06
C TRP A 37 -4.44 -10.35 -16.64
N GLY A 38 -4.44 -9.90 -15.38
CA GLY A 38 -3.35 -9.14 -14.77
C GLY A 38 -3.34 -7.63 -15.10
N THR A 39 -4.42 -7.11 -15.68
CA THR A 39 -4.53 -5.70 -16.02
C THR A 39 -5.02 -4.91 -14.81
N ARG A 40 -4.10 -4.24 -14.10
CA ARG A 40 -4.41 -3.37 -12.95
C ARG A 40 -5.26 -2.18 -13.41
N TYR A 41 -6.59 -2.31 -13.35
CA TYR A 41 -7.47 -1.25 -13.84
C TYR A 41 -7.39 0.01 -12.99
N GLN A 42 -7.16 -0.12 -11.69
CA GLN A 42 -7.14 1.02 -10.79
C GLN A 42 -6.29 0.74 -9.56
N PRO A 43 -5.12 1.38 -9.37
CA PRO A 43 -4.34 1.30 -8.14
C PRO A 43 -4.93 2.18 -7.05
N THR A 44 -4.47 2.00 -5.80
CA THR A 44 -4.73 3.00 -4.77
C THR A 44 -3.79 4.20 -5.00
N TRP A 45 -4.33 5.26 -5.58
CA TRP A 45 -3.56 6.48 -5.92
C TRP A 45 -2.84 7.12 -4.74
N LYS A 46 -3.30 6.94 -3.49
CA LYS A 46 -2.55 7.47 -2.34
C LYS A 46 -1.20 6.80 -2.11
N TYR A 47 -0.98 5.59 -2.61
CA TYR A 47 0.28 4.85 -2.48
C TYR A 47 1.09 4.71 -3.78
N ALA A 48 0.50 5.06 -4.93
CA ALA A 48 1.14 4.98 -6.24
C ALA A 48 2.07 6.18 -6.51
N LEU A 49 3.33 6.11 -6.04
CA LEU A 49 4.28 7.23 -6.06
C LEU A 49 4.46 7.90 -7.44
N ASN A 50 4.39 7.11 -8.50
CA ASN A 50 4.59 7.57 -9.88
C ASN A 50 3.29 7.97 -10.57
N GLU A 51 2.21 8.25 -9.83
CA GLU A 51 0.93 8.76 -10.36
C GLU A 51 1.14 9.93 -11.33
N TYR A 52 1.88 10.95 -10.91
CA TYR A 52 2.13 12.14 -11.72
C TYR A 52 2.83 11.84 -13.05
N LEU A 53 3.73 10.84 -13.07
CA LEU A 53 4.47 10.44 -14.27
C LEU A 53 3.64 9.57 -15.21
N ILE A 54 2.69 8.80 -14.67
CA ILE A 54 1.82 7.91 -15.44
C ILE A 54 0.65 8.66 -16.07
N GLU A 55 0.13 9.69 -15.41
CA GLU A 55 -1.06 10.42 -15.86
C GLU A 55 -1.06 10.80 -17.36
N PRO A 56 0.01 11.40 -17.94
CA PRO A 56 -0.01 11.79 -19.35
C PRO A 56 0.02 10.61 -20.34
N ILE A 57 0.64 9.49 -19.96
CA ILE A 57 0.81 8.32 -20.84
C ILE A 57 -0.30 7.28 -20.67
N ARG A 58 -1.12 7.43 -19.62
CA ARG A 58 -2.16 6.45 -19.25
C ARG A 58 -3.18 6.20 -20.36
N SER A 59 -3.54 7.22 -21.14
CA SER A 59 -4.46 7.09 -22.27
C SER A 59 -3.80 6.61 -23.57
N GLN A 60 -2.46 6.67 -23.64
CA GLN A 60 -1.70 6.43 -24.86
C GLN A 60 -1.10 5.02 -24.92
N VAL A 61 -0.84 4.42 -23.76
CA VAL A 61 -0.10 3.15 -23.66
C VAL A 61 -1.00 2.04 -23.14
N HIS A 62 -0.80 0.84 -23.68
CA HIS A 62 -1.49 -0.35 -23.20
C HIS A 62 -1.24 -0.54 -21.68
N PRO A 63 -2.28 -0.85 -20.88
CA PRO A 63 -2.19 -0.96 -19.42
C PRO A 63 -1.07 -1.85 -18.85
N ARG A 64 -0.61 -2.85 -19.61
CA ARG A 64 0.51 -3.72 -19.25
C ARG A 64 1.83 -2.98 -19.03
N TRP A 65 2.01 -1.82 -19.66
CA TRP A 65 3.19 -0.98 -19.48
C TRP A 65 3.07 -0.04 -18.27
N LEU A 66 1.88 0.04 -17.66
CA LEU A 66 1.63 0.87 -16.48
C LEU A 66 2.01 0.07 -15.22
N LEU A 67 3.18 0.40 -14.66
CA LEU A 67 3.68 -0.18 -13.42
C LEU A 67 3.58 0.83 -12.28
N PHE A 68 2.86 0.48 -11.22
CA PHE A 68 2.73 1.33 -10.04
C PHE A 68 3.80 1.01 -9.01
N ILE A 69 4.48 2.04 -8.54
CA ILE A 69 5.58 1.95 -7.57
C ILE A 69 5.09 2.46 -6.21
N ILE A 70 5.32 1.68 -5.17
CA ILE A 70 5.09 2.13 -3.78
C ILE A 70 6.39 2.62 -3.15
N ASN A 71 6.27 3.52 -2.19
CA ASN A 71 7.36 3.94 -1.32
C ASN A 71 7.15 3.33 0.08
N GLY A 72 8.16 2.67 0.63
CA GLY A 72 8.12 2.12 1.97
C GLY A 72 9.09 0.97 2.16
N VAL A 73 8.63 -0.16 2.68
CA VAL A 73 9.46 -1.34 2.98
C VAL A 73 8.65 -2.60 2.75
N ILE A 74 9.29 -3.64 2.18
CA ILE A 74 8.75 -5.00 2.13
C ILE A 74 9.78 -5.95 2.74
N LEU A 75 9.34 -6.77 3.69
CA LEU A 75 10.14 -7.81 4.32
C LEU A 75 9.38 -9.13 4.25
N GLN A 76 10.10 -10.24 4.06
CA GLN A 76 9.52 -11.58 4.17
C GLN A 76 10.47 -12.48 4.94
N TYR A 77 9.93 -13.24 5.89
CA TYR A 77 10.66 -14.20 6.71
C TYR A 77 9.95 -15.54 6.64
N ASN A 78 10.72 -16.62 6.50
CA ASN A 78 10.20 -17.97 6.71
C ASN A 78 10.36 -18.35 8.17
N LEU A 79 9.25 -18.68 8.83
CA LEU A 79 9.19 -19.07 10.22
C LEU A 79 8.76 -20.52 10.29
N ASN A 80 9.30 -21.27 11.26
CA ASN A 80 8.83 -22.61 11.57
C ASN A 80 8.12 -22.57 12.93
N VAL A 81 6.80 -22.78 12.94
CA VAL A 81 5.97 -22.74 14.15
C VAL A 81 5.27 -24.09 14.29
N PHE A 82 5.60 -24.85 15.34
CA PHE A 82 5.05 -26.20 15.57
C PHE A 82 5.16 -27.12 14.33
N CYS A 83 6.34 -27.15 13.70
CA CYS A 83 6.63 -27.92 12.48
C CYS A 83 5.84 -27.49 11.23
N ARG A 84 5.23 -26.29 11.24
CA ARG A 84 4.59 -25.68 10.08
C ARG A 84 5.46 -24.54 9.56
N SER A 85 5.82 -24.61 8.28
CA SER A 85 6.53 -23.52 7.60
C SER A 85 5.53 -22.41 7.26
N ILE A 86 5.72 -21.23 7.85
CA ILE A 86 4.85 -20.06 7.69
C ILE A 86 5.69 -18.91 7.15
N TYR A 87 5.29 -18.33 6.03
CA TYR A 87 5.88 -17.08 5.56
C TYR A 87 5.18 -15.90 6.20
N LEU A 88 5.96 -15.10 6.94
CA LEU A 88 5.55 -13.79 7.43
C LEU A 88 6.04 -12.72 6.47
N THR A 89 5.12 -12.00 5.85
CA THR A 89 5.41 -10.87 4.97
C THR A 89 4.90 -9.59 5.62
N LEU A 90 5.77 -8.59 5.75
CA LEU A 90 5.44 -7.27 6.24
C LEU A 90 5.56 -6.28 5.07
N ILE A 91 4.49 -5.57 4.76
CA ILE A 91 4.45 -4.52 3.72
C ILE A 91 4.10 -3.20 4.39
N CYS A 92 4.98 -2.22 4.28
CA CYS A 92 4.74 -0.86 4.73
C CYS A 92 4.65 0.06 3.51
N ARG A 93 3.53 0.77 3.35
CA ARG A 93 3.22 1.67 2.23
C ARG A 93 3.05 3.07 2.75
N ARG A 94 3.91 3.99 2.33
CA ARG A 94 3.82 5.41 2.70
C ARG A 94 2.96 6.15 1.69
N SER A 95 1.99 6.90 2.18
CA SER A 95 1.16 7.77 1.34
C SER A 95 2.00 8.89 0.73
N GLN A 96 1.78 9.15 -0.56
CA GLN A 96 2.32 10.34 -1.23
C GLN A 96 1.45 11.58 -0.99
N ARG A 97 0.17 11.38 -0.62
CA ARG A 97 -0.77 12.47 -0.40
C ARG A 97 -0.39 13.26 0.83
N PHE A 98 -0.47 14.58 0.72
CA PHE A 98 -0.13 15.53 1.78
C PHE A 98 1.24 15.22 2.45
N SER A 99 2.19 14.71 1.67
CA SER A 99 3.56 14.41 2.10
C SER A 99 4.37 15.70 2.31
N GLY A 100 5.28 15.68 3.29
CA GLY A 100 6.12 16.82 3.64
C GLY A 100 7.00 16.50 4.83
N THR A 101 7.88 17.42 5.23
CA THR A 101 8.78 17.19 6.36
C THR A 101 7.98 17.24 7.68
N ARG A 102 8.33 16.35 8.63
CA ARG A 102 7.62 16.15 9.91
C ARG A 102 7.42 17.43 10.74
N PHE A 103 8.30 18.42 10.55
CA PHE A 103 8.28 19.69 11.26
C PHE A 103 7.60 20.83 10.50
N LEU A 104 7.30 20.67 9.20
CA LEU A 104 6.58 21.67 8.40
C LEU A 104 5.16 21.22 8.08
N LYS A 105 4.89 19.91 8.11
CA LYS A 105 3.62 19.34 7.67
C LYS A 105 3.11 18.29 8.65
N ARG A 106 1.97 18.59 9.27
CA ARG A 106 1.20 17.67 10.11
C ARG A 106 -0.29 17.82 9.79
N GLY A 107 -1.14 17.21 10.62
CA GLY A 107 -2.59 17.24 10.50
C GLY A 107 -3.12 16.74 9.15
N GLY A 108 -4.30 17.22 8.78
CA GLY A 108 -4.97 16.99 7.50
C GLY A 108 -5.12 18.25 6.66
N ASN A 109 -5.34 18.06 5.37
CA ASN A 109 -5.69 19.13 4.43
C ASN A 109 -7.20 19.22 4.16
N SER A 110 -7.62 20.24 3.39
CA SER A 110 -9.01 20.44 2.98
C SER A 110 -9.61 19.32 2.12
N LYS A 111 -8.76 18.44 1.56
CA LYS A 111 -9.18 17.25 0.81
C LYS A 111 -9.27 15.99 1.70
N GLY A 112 -9.03 16.11 3.00
CA GLY A 112 -9.11 15.00 3.97
C GLY A 112 -7.86 14.10 4.06
N TYR A 113 -6.77 14.44 3.38
CA TYR A 113 -5.53 13.65 3.45
C TYR A 113 -4.70 14.05 4.67
N VAL A 114 -4.33 13.09 5.50
CA VAL A 114 -3.45 13.29 6.65
C VAL A 114 -1.98 13.19 6.26
N ALA A 115 -1.13 14.02 6.89
CA ALA A 115 0.29 14.01 6.63
C ALA A 115 0.94 12.77 7.24
N ASN A 116 2.02 12.29 6.62
CA ASN A 116 2.82 11.16 7.11
C ASN A 116 2.01 9.86 7.32
N GLU A 117 0.98 9.63 6.51
CA GLU A 117 0.23 8.37 6.52
C GLU A 117 1.10 7.21 6.02
N VAL A 118 1.05 6.11 6.78
CA VAL A 118 1.68 4.82 6.46
C VAL A 118 0.66 3.73 6.78
N GLU A 119 0.51 2.80 5.83
CA GLU A 119 -0.21 1.56 6.01
C GLU A 119 0.78 0.42 6.18
N THR A 120 0.64 -0.33 7.26
CA THR A 120 1.46 -1.51 7.55
C THR A 120 0.54 -2.72 7.48
N GLU A 121 0.86 -3.65 6.58
CA GLU A 121 0.14 -4.89 6.39
C GLU A 121 1.05 -6.06 6.73
N GLN A 122 0.57 -6.90 7.65
CA GLN A 122 1.16 -8.18 7.99
C GLN A 122 0.38 -9.28 7.26
N ILE A 123 1.06 -10.06 6.43
CA ILE A 123 0.52 -11.22 5.74
C ILE A 123 1.19 -12.48 6.29
N LEU A 124 0.40 -13.47 6.67
CA LEU A 124 0.90 -14.82 6.95
C LEU A 124 0.41 -15.77 5.86
N HIS A 125 1.32 -16.59 5.36
CA HIS A 125 1.04 -17.66 4.41
C HIS A 125 1.52 -19.00 4.97
N ASP A 126 0.60 -19.95 5.12
CA ASP A 126 0.92 -21.33 5.49
C ASP A 126 1.46 -22.08 4.27
N ALA A 127 2.77 -22.37 4.29
CA ALA A 127 3.47 -23.16 3.27
C ALA A 127 3.71 -24.61 3.72
N SER A 128 3.06 -25.05 4.79
CA SER A 128 3.20 -26.42 5.29
C SER A 128 2.68 -27.45 4.28
N LEU A 129 3.47 -28.51 4.08
CA LEU A 129 3.09 -29.68 3.26
C LEU A 129 1.89 -30.44 3.84
N SER A 130 1.58 -30.26 5.13
CA SER A 130 0.40 -30.87 5.76
C SER A 130 -0.92 -30.32 5.21
N SER A 131 -0.90 -29.14 4.58
CA SER A 131 -2.08 -28.45 4.04
C SER A 131 -2.29 -28.79 2.56
N LEU A 132 -2.08 -30.07 2.19
CA LEU A 132 -2.26 -30.60 0.83
C LEU A 132 -3.64 -30.20 0.26
N GLY A 133 -3.64 -29.23 -0.64
CA GLY A 133 -4.82 -28.75 -1.38
C GLY A 133 -5.44 -27.43 -0.93
N LYS A 134 -5.03 -26.84 0.21
CA LYS A 134 -5.54 -25.53 0.67
C LYS A 134 -4.41 -24.68 1.25
N SER A 135 -4.00 -23.66 0.50
CA SER A 135 -3.12 -22.61 1.02
C SER A 135 -3.93 -21.65 1.88
N HIS A 136 -3.44 -21.36 3.08
CA HIS A 136 -4.08 -20.42 4.00
C HIS A 136 -3.30 -19.12 4.02
N PHE A 137 -4.01 -18.02 3.75
CA PHE A 137 -3.49 -16.66 3.86
C PHE A 137 -4.28 -15.89 4.92
N THR A 138 -3.59 -15.06 5.68
CA THR A 138 -4.20 -14.04 6.54
C THR A 138 -3.55 -12.70 6.26
N SER A 139 -4.32 -11.62 6.39
CA SER A 139 -3.81 -10.24 6.30
C SER A 139 -4.36 -9.44 7.46
N TYR A 140 -3.48 -8.67 8.10
CA TYR A 140 -3.81 -7.72 9.16
C TYR A 140 -3.20 -6.37 8.83
N VAL A 141 -4.04 -5.34 8.79
CA VAL A 141 -3.65 -4.00 8.33
C VAL A 141 -3.77 -3.01 9.47
N GLN A 142 -2.75 -2.18 9.65
CA GLN A 142 -2.71 -1.07 10.59
C GLN A 142 -2.38 0.22 9.86
N LEU A 143 -3.05 1.30 10.24
CA LEU A 143 -2.80 2.64 9.71
C LEU A 143 -2.17 3.52 10.79
N ARG A 144 -1.18 4.31 10.39
CA ARG A 144 -0.55 5.34 11.20
C ARG A 144 -0.47 6.62 10.39
N GLY A 145 -0.86 7.75 10.94
CA GLY A 145 -0.74 9.04 10.28
C GLY A 145 -0.74 10.18 11.27
N SER A 146 -0.72 11.41 10.77
CA SER A 146 -1.00 12.58 11.59
C SER A 146 -2.46 12.57 12.07
N VAL A 147 -2.72 13.23 13.20
CA VAL A 147 -4.08 13.44 13.71
C VAL A 147 -4.94 14.10 12.61
N PRO A 148 -6.17 13.65 12.36
CA PRO A 148 -7.04 14.19 11.30
C PRO A 148 -7.66 15.55 11.68
N ALA A 149 -6.83 16.52 12.08
CA ALA A 149 -7.21 17.89 12.37
C ALA A 149 -6.57 18.83 11.34
N PHE A 150 -7.23 19.93 10.98
CA PHE A 150 -6.64 20.94 10.09
C PHE A 150 -5.30 21.42 10.65
N TRP A 151 -4.26 21.35 9.81
CA TRP A 151 -2.94 21.81 10.20
C TRP A 151 -2.69 23.23 9.72
N SER A 152 -2.33 24.07 10.67
CA SER A 152 -1.70 25.37 10.42
C SER A 152 -0.57 25.53 11.44
N GLN A 153 0.58 26.01 10.99
CA GLN A 153 1.67 26.42 11.87
C GLN A 153 1.88 27.90 11.67
N ASP A 154 1.71 28.68 12.75
CA ASP A 154 2.19 30.07 12.76
C ASP A 154 3.73 30.02 12.76
N PRO A 155 4.43 30.59 11.78
CA PRO A 155 5.90 30.55 11.70
C PRO A 155 6.59 31.29 12.86
N LYS A 156 5.84 31.99 13.71
CA LYS A 156 6.39 32.64 14.91
C LYS A 156 6.93 31.60 15.88
N GLN A 157 8.25 31.63 16.08
CA GLN A 157 8.96 30.78 17.00
C GLN A 157 8.66 31.23 18.44
N VAL A 158 7.57 30.73 19.02
CA VAL A 158 7.25 30.98 20.42
C VAL A 158 8.24 30.17 21.29
N PRO A 159 8.90 30.76 22.30
CA PRO A 159 9.82 30.03 23.16
C PRO A 159 9.10 28.84 23.81
N LYS A 160 9.80 27.69 23.91
CA LYS A 160 9.27 26.50 24.58
C LYS A 160 8.88 26.89 26.01
N PRO A 161 7.71 26.45 26.51
CA PRO A 161 7.36 26.67 27.91
C PRO A 161 8.42 26.02 28.82
N PRO A 162 8.77 26.66 29.95
CA PRO A 162 9.70 26.07 30.91
C PRO A 162 9.10 24.76 31.44
N ILE A 163 9.95 23.76 31.64
CA ILE A 163 9.58 22.57 32.41
C ILE A 163 9.61 23.02 33.88
N VAL A 164 8.43 23.10 34.50
CA VAL A 164 8.28 23.29 35.95
C VAL A 164 8.45 21.95 36.63
#